data_AF-A0A6N7V4E9-F1
#
_entry.id   AF-A0A6N7V4E9-F1
#
_cell.length_a   1.000
_cell.length_b   1.000
_cell.length_c   1.000
_cell.angle_alpha   90.00
_cell.angle_beta   90.00
_cell.angle_gamma   90.00
#
_symmetry.space_group_name_H-M   'P 1'
#
loop_
_entity.id
_entity.type
_entity.pdbx_description
1 polymer ?
#
loop_
_entity_poly.entity_id
_entity_poly.type
_entity_poly.pdbx_seq_one_letter_code
_entity_poly.pdbx_strand_id
1 'polypeptide(L)'
;MKDHYFQRNKFITNYIVAIITFILTLIMGIVIFFNGVSIAVENNSRRTLITNVVRQSEHLNTILNINYSYLNVLAQELSKSRDLFSEDNVSLIQVFMHNSDLNRTAIIDPNGNALYDNEVIKNVAHRRYLKNLYKANNLFQIL
;
A
#
# COMPACT_ATOMS: atom_id res chain seq x y z
N MET A 1 -77.23 -23.63 -18.90
CA MET A 1 -76.02 -24.33 -18.38
C MET A 1 -74.69 -23.78 -18.92
N LYS A 2 -74.68 -22.88 -19.92
CA LYS A 2 -73.45 -22.26 -20.47
C LYS A 2 -72.91 -21.09 -19.65
N ASP A 3 -73.76 -20.44 -18.85
CA ASP A 3 -73.42 -19.17 -18.18
C ASP A 3 -72.46 -19.36 -16.99
N HIS A 4 -72.57 -20.49 -16.28
CA HIS A 4 -71.66 -20.86 -15.19
C HIS A 4 -70.25 -21.23 -15.68
N TYR A 5 -70.11 -21.72 -16.92
CA TYR A 5 -68.81 -22.09 -17.51
C TYR A 5 -68.03 -20.85 -17.96
N PHE A 6 -68.72 -19.84 -18.51
CA PHE A 6 -68.12 -18.60 -18.99
C PHE A 6 -67.62 -17.71 -17.84
N GLN A 7 -68.40 -17.60 -16.77
CA GLN A 7 -68.01 -16.89 -15.54
C GLN A 7 -66.73 -17.49 -14.93
N ARG A 8 -66.67 -18.83 -14.76
CA ARG A 8 -65.53 -19.51 -14.15
C ARG A 8 -64.22 -19.36 -14.92
N ASN A 9 -64.25 -19.39 -16.26
CA ASN A 9 -63.04 -19.14 -17.06
C ASN A 9 -62.54 -17.70 -16.93
N LYS A 10 -63.44 -16.70 -16.89
CA LYS A 10 -63.07 -15.30 -16.68
C LYS A 10 -62.44 -15.07 -15.30
N PHE A 11 -62.94 -15.76 -14.27
CA PHE A 11 -62.34 -15.77 -12.93
C PHE A 11 -60.92 -16.38 -12.92
N ILE A 12 -60.73 -17.53 -13.58
CA ILE A 12 -59.41 -18.19 -13.65
C ILE A 12 -58.39 -17.32 -14.41
N THR A 13 -58.80 -16.74 -15.55
CA THR A 13 -57.91 -15.85 -16.33
C THR A 13 -57.51 -14.62 -15.52
N ASN A 14 -58.45 -13.97 -14.81
CA ASN A 14 -58.13 -12.82 -13.97
C ASN A 14 -57.22 -13.20 -12.79
N TYR A 15 -57.40 -14.39 -12.22
CA TYR A 15 -56.54 -14.91 -11.16
C TYR A 15 -55.10 -15.18 -11.65
N ILE A 16 -54.94 -15.76 -12.84
CA ILE A 16 -53.63 -15.96 -13.48
C ILE A 16 -52.94 -14.61 -13.73
N VAL A 17 -53.68 -13.62 -14.27
CA VAL A 17 -53.15 -12.27 -14.51
C VAL A 17 -52.72 -11.61 -13.19
N ALA A 18 -53.49 -11.77 -12.11
CA ALA A 18 -53.12 -11.24 -10.79
C ALA A 18 -51.84 -11.88 -10.24
N ILE A 19 -51.68 -13.21 -10.36
CA ILE A 19 -50.46 -13.92 -9.92
C ILE A 19 -49.24 -13.46 -10.72
N ILE A 20 -49.37 -13.36 -12.05
CA ILE A 20 -48.26 -12.90 -12.91
C ILE A 20 -47.86 -11.47 -12.53
N THR A 21 -48.83 -10.60 -12.31
CA THR A 21 -48.59 -9.20 -11.92
C THR A 21 -47.89 -9.12 -10.55
N PHE A 22 -48.31 -9.97 -9.60
CA PHE A 22 -47.68 -10.06 -8.28
C PHE A 22 -46.22 -10.53 -8.36
N ILE A 23 -45.95 -11.59 -9.14
CA ILE A 23 -44.59 -12.12 -9.33
C ILE A 23 -43.68 -11.07 -9.99
N LEU A 24 -44.16 -10.36 -11.02
CA LEU A 24 -43.39 -9.31 -11.69
C LEU A 24 -43.04 -8.17 -10.74
N THR A 25 -44.00 -7.74 -9.90
CA THR A 25 -43.77 -6.69 -8.90
C THR A 25 -42.74 -7.12 -7.87
N LEU A 26 -42.79 -8.39 -7.45
CA LEU A 26 -41.87 -8.96 -6.46
C LEU A 26 -40.42 -9.05 -7.02
N ILE A 27 -40.26 -9.48 -8.27
CA ILE A 27 -38.96 -9.49 -8.95
C ILE A 27 -38.40 -8.07 -9.06
N MET A 28 -39.22 -7.09 -9.43
CA MET A 28 -38.77 -5.70 -9.56
C MET A 28 -38.31 -5.13 -8.21
N GLY A 29 -39.05 -5.40 -7.13
CA GLY A 29 -38.67 -4.99 -5.78
C GLY A 29 -37.34 -5.60 -5.33
N ILE A 30 -37.12 -6.88 -5.63
CA ILE A 30 -35.85 -7.56 -5.34
C ILE A 30 -34.69 -6.89 -6.09
N VAL A 31 -34.83 -6.62 -7.40
CA VAL A 31 -33.77 -5.99 -8.20
C VAL A 31 -33.41 -4.61 -7.67
N ILE A 32 -34.40 -3.78 -7.31
CA ILE A 32 -34.17 -2.45 -6.74
C ILE A 32 -33.46 -2.56 -5.39
N PHE A 33 -33.89 -3.48 -4.53
CA PHE A 33 -33.29 -3.72 -3.22
C PHE A 33 -31.82 -4.15 -3.33
N PHE A 34 -31.51 -5.13 -4.18
CA PHE A 34 -30.13 -5.59 -4.39
C PHE A 34 -29.22 -4.51 -4.97
N ASN A 35 -29.71 -3.67 -5.88
CA ASN A 35 -28.92 -2.53 -6.38
C ASN A 35 -28.61 -1.52 -5.27
N GLY A 36 -29.60 -1.16 -4.45
CA GLY A 36 -29.40 -0.25 -3.31
C GLY A 36 -28.41 -0.80 -2.29
N VAL A 37 -28.53 -2.08 -1.93
CA VAL A 37 -27.61 -2.77 -1.01
C VAL A 37 -26.20 -2.84 -1.60
N SER A 38 -26.06 -3.15 -2.89
CA SER A 38 -24.75 -3.25 -3.55
C SER A 38 -24.02 -1.90 -3.54
N ILE A 39 -24.71 -0.79 -3.84
CA ILE A 39 -24.16 0.57 -3.80
C ILE A 39 -23.74 0.94 -2.36
N ALA A 40 -24.57 0.61 -1.37
CA ALA A 40 -24.26 0.88 0.03
C ALA A 40 -23.04 0.08 0.53
N VAL A 41 -22.97 -1.22 0.18
CA VAL A 41 -21.84 -2.10 0.53
C VAL A 41 -20.57 -1.67 -0.17
N GLU A 42 -20.62 -1.28 -1.45
CA GLU A 42 -19.47 -0.81 -2.20
C GLU A 42 -18.91 0.50 -1.61
N ASN A 43 -19.79 1.47 -1.31
CA ASN A 43 -19.37 2.74 -0.72
C ASN A 43 -18.81 2.57 0.69
N ASN A 44 -19.42 1.73 1.52
CA ASN A 44 -18.93 1.46 2.88
C ASN A 44 -17.62 0.67 2.85
N SER A 45 -17.51 -0.33 2.00
CA SER A 45 -16.28 -1.14 1.87
C SER A 45 -15.12 -0.31 1.31
N ARG A 46 -15.34 0.49 0.26
CA ARG A 46 -14.30 1.39 -0.28
C ARG A 46 -13.85 2.42 0.75
N ARG A 47 -14.78 3.04 1.49
CA ARG A 47 -14.43 4.02 2.53
C ARG A 47 -13.59 3.39 3.63
N THR A 48 -13.99 2.22 4.16
CA THR A 48 -13.22 1.53 5.21
C THR A 48 -11.84 1.06 4.72
N LEU A 49 -11.74 0.55 3.49
CA LEU A 49 -10.46 0.12 2.90
C LEU A 49 -9.52 1.31 2.68
N ILE A 50 -10.03 2.41 2.10
CA ILE A 50 -9.21 3.59 1.81
C ILE A 50 -8.75 4.26 3.11
N THR A 51 -9.61 4.46 4.10
CA THR A 51 -9.21 5.13 5.36
C THR A 51 -8.19 4.31 6.14
N ASN A 52 -8.31 2.98 6.13
CA ASN A 52 -7.39 2.12 6.85
C ASN A 52 -6.03 2.03 6.15
N VAL A 53 -6.00 2.00 4.82
CA VAL A 53 -4.75 1.94 4.04
C VAL A 53 -4.07 3.31 3.98
N VAL A 54 -4.80 4.40 3.81
CA VAL A 54 -4.24 5.76 3.79
C VAL A 54 -3.65 6.13 5.15
N ARG A 55 -4.34 5.84 6.26
CA ARG A 55 -3.80 6.09 7.60
C ARG A 55 -2.57 5.23 7.90
N GLN A 56 -2.57 3.96 7.46
CA GLN A 56 -1.37 3.11 7.55
C GLN A 56 -0.22 3.63 6.67
N SER A 57 -0.52 4.17 5.48
CA SER A 57 0.47 4.77 4.58
C SER A 57 1.04 6.08 5.14
N GLU A 58 0.24 6.89 5.81
CA GLU A 58 0.71 8.11 6.47
C GLU A 58 1.68 7.75 7.60
N HIS A 59 1.33 6.79 8.46
CA HIS A 59 2.24 6.30 9.49
C HIS A 59 3.54 5.73 8.91
N LEU A 60 3.47 4.95 7.82
CA LEU A 60 4.66 4.44 7.13
C LEU A 60 5.51 5.57 6.52
N ASN A 61 4.88 6.56 5.88
CA ASN A 61 5.56 7.72 5.33
C ASN A 61 6.24 8.55 6.42
N THR A 62 5.61 8.72 7.58
CA THR A 62 6.24 9.40 8.72
C THR A 62 7.47 8.64 9.22
N ILE A 63 7.38 7.30 9.37
CA ILE A 63 8.51 6.47 9.79
C ILE A 63 9.66 6.54 8.78
N LEU A 64 9.35 6.47 7.47
CA LEU A 64 10.35 6.59 6.42
C LEU A 64 10.99 7.98 6.44
N ASN A 65 10.21 9.05 6.54
CA ASN A 65 10.72 10.42 6.58
C ASN A 65 11.68 10.66 7.76
N ILE A 66 11.36 10.11 8.93
CA ILE A 66 12.22 10.16 10.11
C ILE A 66 13.55 9.44 9.82
N ASN A 67 13.51 8.22 9.28
CA ASN A 67 14.72 7.46 8.90
C ASN A 67 15.57 8.19 7.86
N TYR A 68 14.95 8.83 6.85
CA TYR A 68 15.67 9.61 5.84
C TYR A 68 16.32 10.87 6.42
N SER A 69 15.63 11.59 7.31
CA SER A 69 16.19 12.75 8.01
C SER A 69 17.45 12.35 8.80
N TYR A 70 17.37 11.24 9.52
CA TYR A 70 18.48 10.66 10.27
C TYR A 70 19.67 10.27 9.37
N LEU A 71 19.43 9.58 8.26
CA LEU A 71 20.48 9.23 7.29
C LEU A 71 21.12 10.46 6.63
N ASN A 72 20.34 11.51 6.38
CA ASN A 72 20.85 12.76 5.81
C ASN A 72 21.79 13.49 6.78
N VAL A 73 21.45 13.54 8.07
CA VAL A 73 22.33 14.11 9.11
C VAL A 73 23.64 13.32 9.19
N LEU A 74 23.58 11.99 9.15
CA LEU A 74 24.79 11.16 9.10
C LEU A 74 25.66 11.46 7.89
N ALA A 75 25.08 11.53 6.70
CA ALA A 75 25.84 11.81 5.48
C ALA A 75 26.54 13.17 5.56
N GLN A 76 25.89 14.17 6.15
CA GLN A 76 26.49 15.49 6.37
C GLN A 76 27.66 15.43 7.34
N GLU A 77 27.52 14.75 8.48
CA GLU A 77 28.62 14.61 9.44
C GLU A 77 29.80 13.81 8.87
N LEU A 78 29.53 12.69 8.17
CA LEU A 78 30.57 11.90 7.49
C LEU A 78 31.31 12.71 6.41
N SER A 79 30.63 13.63 5.72
CA SER A 79 31.24 14.47 4.68
C SER A 79 32.24 15.51 5.21
N LYS A 80 32.18 15.84 6.50
CA LYS A 80 33.11 16.79 7.14
C LYS A 80 34.47 16.15 7.42
N SER A 81 34.52 14.83 7.55
CA SER A 81 35.75 14.07 7.81
C SER A 81 36.54 13.85 6.52
N ARG A 82 37.86 14.09 6.57
CA ARG A 82 38.76 13.85 5.43
C ARG A 82 39.00 12.36 5.17
N ASP A 83 38.98 11.55 6.23
CA ASP A 83 39.04 10.10 6.15
C ASP A 83 37.66 9.53 6.48
N LEU A 84 37.13 8.74 5.55
CA LEU A 84 35.80 8.15 5.65
C LEU A 84 35.74 7.05 6.72
N PHE A 85 36.88 6.38 6.98
CA PHE A 85 36.97 5.27 7.93
C PHE A 85 37.67 5.64 9.25
N SER A 86 37.66 6.93 9.61
CA SER A 86 38.21 7.38 10.89
C SER A 86 37.46 6.77 12.09
N GLU A 87 38.13 6.63 13.23
CA GLU A 87 37.51 6.19 14.49
C GLU A 87 36.30 7.06 14.87
N ASP A 88 36.38 8.38 14.61
CA ASP A 88 35.28 9.32 14.82
C ASP A 88 34.05 8.97 13.97
N ASN A 89 34.24 8.64 12.70
CA ASN A 89 33.13 8.27 11.80
C ASN A 89 32.54 6.90 12.17
N VAL A 90 33.39 5.96 12.60
CA VAL A 90 32.95 4.62 13.03
C VAL A 90 32.12 4.73 14.32
N SER A 91 32.58 5.50 15.30
CA SER A 91 31.86 5.75 16.54
C SER A 91 30.52 6.47 16.29
N LEU A 92 30.49 7.45 15.37
CA LEU A 92 29.27 8.15 14.98
C LEU A 92 28.19 7.19 14.44
N ILE A 93 28.58 6.19 13.65
CA ILE A 93 27.65 5.19 13.09
C ILE A 93 27.19 4.20 14.15
N GLN A 94 28.07 3.77 15.05
CA GLN A 94 27.70 2.91 16.16
C GLN A 94 26.68 3.60 17.09
N VAL A 95 26.90 4.88 17.42
CA VAL A 95 25.95 5.69 18.20
C VAL A 95 24.63 5.82 17.47
N PHE A 96 24.65 6.03 16.15
CA PHE A 96 23.42 6.12 15.37
C PHE A 96 22.65 4.81 15.29
N MET A 97 23.34 3.68 15.12
CA MET A 97 22.73 2.35 15.16
C MET A 97 22.09 2.05 16.51
N HIS A 98 22.69 2.52 17.61
CA HIS A 98 22.10 2.34 18.93
C HIS A 98 20.81 3.16 19.13
N ASN A 99 20.71 4.32 18.47
CA ASN A 99 19.58 5.25 18.59
C ASN A 99 18.53 5.09 17.47
N SER A 100 18.69 4.13 16.56
CA SER A 100 17.75 3.85 15.47
C SER A 100 17.41 2.36 15.40
N ASP A 101 16.23 1.99 14.91
CA ASP A 101 15.83 0.58 14.70
C ASP A 101 16.52 -0.08 13.49
N LEU A 102 17.69 0.43 13.08
CA LEU A 102 18.43 -0.10 11.93
C LEU A 102 19.21 -1.35 12.32
N ASN A 103 18.82 -2.47 11.71
CA ASN A 103 19.38 -3.78 12.05
C ASN A 103 20.85 -3.96 11.61
N ARG A 104 21.30 -3.24 10.57
CA ARG A 104 22.70 -3.19 10.08
C ARG A 104 22.95 -1.92 9.28
N THR A 105 24.08 -1.24 9.53
CA THR A 105 24.56 -0.09 8.76
C THR A 105 25.97 -0.36 8.24
N ALA A 106 26.29 0.15 7.06
CA ALA A 106 27.63 0.07 6.49
C ALA A 106 27.98 1.35 5.75
N ILE A 107 29.21 1.83 5.90
CA ILE A 107 29.76 2.90 5.06
C ILE A 107 30.35 2.26 3.83
N ILE A 108 29.99 2.74 2.64
CA ILE A 108 30.54 2.22 1.38
C ILE A 108 31.32 3.34 0.70
N ASP A 109 32.60 3.10 0.45
CA ASP A 109 33.44 4.02 -0.31
C ASP A 109 33.07 4.02 -1.82
N PRO A 110 33.54 5.00 -2.61
CA PRO A 110 33.30 5.04 -4.05
C PRO A 110 33.86 3.84 -4.83
N ASN A 111 34.82 3.10 -4.27
CA ASN A 111 35.41 1.89 -4.86
C ASN A 111 34.59 0.63 -4.54
N GLY A 112 33.51 0.78 -3.75
CA GLY A 112 32.62 -0.29 -3.33
C GLY A 112 33.12 -1.08 -2.13
N ASN A 113 34.10 -0.60 -1.36
CA ASN A 113 34.49 -1.20 -0.09
C ASN A 113 33.53 -0.75 1.01
N ALA A 114 32.83 -1.71 1.62
CA ALA A 114 31.90 -1.50 2.70
C ALA A 114 32.56 -1.81 4.05
N LEU A 115 32.64 -0.82 4.95
CA LEU A 115 32.95 -1.00 6.36
C LEU A 115 31.63 -1.21 7.11
N TYR A 116 31.48 -2.39 7.70
CA TYR A 116 30.32 -2.75 8.51
C TYR A 116 30.51 -2.34 9.97
N ASP A 117 29.40 -2.30 10.72
CA ASP A 117 29.31 -2.10 12.17
C ASP A 117 30.24 -2.99 13.01
N ASN A 118 30.62 -4.15 12.48
CA ASN A 118 31.56 -5.09 13.08
C ASN A 118 33.02 -4.91 12.62
N GLU A 119 33.35 -3.75 12.04
CA GLU A 119 34.69 -3.36 11.55
C GLU A 119 35.23 -4.22 10.39
N VAL A 120 34.42 -5.11 9.83
CA VAL A 120 34.83 -5.93 8.68
C VAL A 120 34.67 -5.14 7.39
N ILE A 121 35.73 -5.05 6.58
CA ILE A 121 35.68 -4.46 5.24
C ILE A 121 35.37 -5.54 4.20
N LYS A 122 34.34 -5.35 3.37
CA LYS A 122 34.05 -6.21 2.22
C LYS A 122 33.77 -5.39 0.97
N ASN A 123 34.29 -5.84 -0.18
CA ASN A 123 33.91 -5.23 -1.44
C ASN A 123 32.51 -5.69 -1.89
N VAL A 124 31.62 -4.73 -2.10
CA VAL A 124 30.22 -4.92 -2.47
C VAL A 124 29.86 -4.26 -3.80
N ALA A 125 30.86 -3.79 -4.58
CA ALA A 125 30.66 -3.15 -5.89
C ALA A 125 29.80 -4.01 -6.85
N HIS A 126 29.92 -5.33 -6.74
CA HIS A 126 29.20 -6.29 -7.56
C HIS A 126 27.73 -6.50 -7.16
N ARG A 127 27.31 -6.07 -5.95
CA ARG A 127 25.98 -6.35 -5.40
C ARG A 127 24.89 -5.57 -6.12
N ARG A 128 23.72 -6.21 -6.27
CA ARG A 128 22.58 -5.66 -7.01
C ARG A 128 22.07 -4.32 -6.45
N TYR A 129 22.05 -4.16 -5.13
CA TYR A 129 21.58 -2.91 -4.51
C TYR A 129 22.49 -1.72 -4.85
N LEU A 130 23.80 -1.90 -4.89
CA LEU A 130 24.75 -0.83 -5.22
C LEU A 130 24.67 -0.47 -6.72
N LYS A 131 24.58 -1.48 -7.59
CA LYS A 131 24.35 -1.27 -9.04
C LYS A 131 23.06 -0.51 -9.31
N ASN A 132 21.99 -0.82 -8.57
CA ASN A 132 20.71 -0.13 -8.70
C ASN A 132 20.79 1.33 -8.20
N LEU A 133 21.54 1.61 -7.12
CA LEU A 133 21.78 2.97 -6.63
C LEU A 133 22.52 3.83 -7.67
N TYR A 134 23.61 3.33 -8.27
CA TYR A 134 24.31 4.06 -9.33
C TYR A 134 23.44 4.28 -10.56
N LYS A 135 22.63 3.28 -10.95
CA LYS A 135 21.70 3.40 -12.06
C LYS A 135 20.62 4.46 -11.79
N ALA A 136 20.08 4.49 -10.57
CA ALA A 136 19.09 5.49 -10.16
C ALA A 136 19.70 6.90 -10.10
N ASN A 137 20.92 7.05 -9.59
CA ASN A 137 21.59 8.36 -9.53
C ASN A 137 21.89 8.91 -10.93
N ASN A 138 22.29 8.06 -11.88
CA ASN A 138 22.46 8.47 -13.28
C ASN A 138 21.14 8.85 -13.96
N LEU A 139 20.01 8.28 -13.53
CA LEU A 139 18.67 8.66 -14.01
C LEU A 139 18.23 10.03 -13.46
N PHE A 140 18.62 10.37 -12.23
CA PHE A 140 18.33 11.68 -11.61
C PHE A 140 19.23 12.82 -12.13
N GLN A 141 20.40 12.53 -12.71
CA GLN A 141 21.28 13.56 -13.31
C GLN A 141 20.93 13.92 -14.77
N ILE A 142 20.01 13.19 -15.40
CA ILE A 142 19.58 13.42 -16.79
C ILE A 142 18.22 14.17 -16.85
N LEU A 143 17.58 14.41 -15.70
CA LEU A 143 16.38 15.22 -15.53
C LEU A 143 16.73 16.58 -14.92
#